data_AF-A0A6N7GU06-F1
#
_entry.id   AF-A0A6N7GU06-F1
#
_cell.length_a   1.000
_cell.length_b   1.000
_cell.length_c   1.000
_cell.angle_alpha   90.00
_cell.angle_beta   90.00
_cell.angle_gamma   90.00
#
_symmetry.space_group_name_H-M   'P 1'
#
loop_
_entity.id
_entity.type
_entity.pdbx_description
1 polymer ?
#
loop_
_entity_poly.entity_id
_entity_poly.type
_entity_poly.pdbx_seq_one_letter_code
_entity_poly.pdbx_strand_id
1 'polypeptide(L)' 'MNAKAKDLGEQARGLSPQDRIALVEDVLDSLDRADPNIDRLWAKEAGERLAAYRRGDLAARDLSDVIAKYRR' A
#
# COMPACT_ATOMS: atom_id res chain seq x y z
N MET A 1 14.18 -13.19 -15.71
CA MET A 1 14.92 -13.36 -14.43
C MET A 1 16.39 -13.57 -14.73
N ASN A 2 17.29 -12.96 -13.95
CA ASN A 2 18.72 -13.27 -14.07
C ASN A 2 18.99 -14.69 -13.50
N ALA A 3 20.17 -15.24 -13.80
CA ALA A 3 20.51 -16.61 -13.41
C ALA A 3 20.40 -16.85 -11.90
N LYS A 4 20.82 -15.87 -11.08
CA LYS A 4 20.76 -15.93 -9.62
C LYS A 4 19.33 -15.99 -9.09
N ALA A 5 18.42 -15.18 -9.63
CA ALA A 5 17.01 -15.18 -9.22
C ALA A 5 16.32 -16.51 -9.56
N LYS A 6 16.71 -17.15 -10.68
CA LYS A 6 16.19 -18.46 -11.05
C LYS A 6 16.65 -19.56 -10.07
N ASP A 7 17.94 -19.58 -9.74
CA ASP A 7 18.55 -20.52 -8.79
C ASP A 7 17.95 -20.38 -7.38
N LEU A 8 17.81 -19.15 -6.87
CA LEU A 8 17.13 -18.90 -5.59
C LEU A 8 15.68 -19.39 -5.58
N GLY A 9 14.96 -19.23 -6.69
CA GLY A 9 13.59 -19.75 -6.83
C GLY A 9 13.52 -21.28 -6.84
N GLU A 10 14.54 -21.96 -7.35
CA GLU A 10 14.67 -23.42 -7.28
C GLU A 10 14.96 -23.88 -5.85
N GLN A 11 15.87 -23.21 -5.14
CA GLN A 11 16.18 -23.50 -3.74
C GLN A 11 14.97 -23.26 -2.81
N ALA A 12 14.23 -22.16 -3.00
CA ALA A 12 13.03 -21.85 -2.23
C ALA A 12 11.91 -22.91 -2.40
N ARG A 13 11.85 -23.58 -3.56
CA ARG A 13 10.92 -24.71 -3.77
C ARG A 13 11.32 -25.98 -3.01
N GLY A 14 12.55 -26.09 -2.53
CA GLY A 14 13.01 -27.16 -1.65
C GLY A 14 12.63 -26.97 -0.19
N LEU A 15 12.22 -25.76 0.21
CA LEU A 15 11.80 -25.45 1.57
C LEU A 15 10.45 -26.09 1.91
N SER A 16 10.23 -26.29 3.22
CA SER A 16 8.91 -26.63 3.76
C SER A 16 7.88 -25.57 3.35
N PRO A 17 6.58 -25.90 3.28
CA PRO A 17 5.55 -24.92 2.97
C PRO A 17 5.58 -23.70 3.90
N GLN A 18 5.87 -23.90 5.19
CA GLN A 18 5.92 -22.82 6.19
C GLN A 18 7.11 -21.89 5.95
N ASP A 19 8.31 -22.43 5.78
CA ASP A 19 9.52 -21.63 5.53
C ASP A 19 9.45 -20.91 4.18
N ARG A 20 8.80 -21.52 3.18
CA ARG A 20 8.59 -20.88 1.89
C ARG A 20 7.68 -19.66 2.00
N ILE A 21 6.62 -19.74 2.80
CA ILE A 21 5.72 -18.59 3.05
C ILE A 21 6.49 -17.49 3.76
N ALA A 22 7.21 -17.82 4.84
CA ALA A 22 8.02 -16.84 5.58
C ALA A 22 9.06 -16.13 4.69
N LEU A 23 9.71 -16.87 3.79
CA LEU A 23 10.65 -16.28 2.82
C LEU A 23 9.95 -15.35 1.82
N VAL A 24 8.75 -15.70 1.35
CA VAL A 24 7.98 -14.84 0.44
C VAL A 24 7.59 -13.55 1.14
N GLU A 25 7.13 -13.62 2.38
CA GLU A 25 6.76 -12.44 3.18
C GLU A 25 7.97 -11.53 3.40
N ASP A 26 9.11 -12.05 3.84
CA ASP A 26 10.34 -11.26 4.04
C ASP A 26 10.80 -10.55 2.74
N VAL A 27 10.72 -11.24 1.60
CA VAL A 27 11.05 -10.65 0.30
C VAL A 27 10.04 -9.56 -0.08
N LEU A 28 8.74 -9.77 0.15
CA LEU A 28 7.72 -8.76 -0.12
C LEU A 28 7.89 -7.53 0.78
N ASP A 29 8.14 -7.73 2.07
CA ASP A 29 8.40 -6.65 3.03
C ASP A 29 9.65 -5.83 2.63
N SER A 30 10.66 -6.49 2.05
CA SER A 30 11.85 -5.80 1.54
C SER A 30 11.55 -4.85 0.36
N LEU A 31 10.47 -5.12 -0.39
CA LEU A 31 10.00 -4.34 -1.52
C LEU A 31 9.00 -3.26 -1.10
N ASP A 32 8.27 -3.46 0.00
CA ASP A 32 7.29 -2.53 0.54
C ASP A 32 7.96 -1.40 1.35
N ARG A 33 8.84 -0.65 0.69
CA ARG A 33 9.47 0.54 1.27
C ARG A 33 8.72 1.77 0.84
N ALA A 34 8.14 2.47 1.82
CA ALA A 34 7.58 3.80 1.62
C ALA A 34 8.62 4.70 0.97
N ASP A 35 8.26 5.36 -0.13
CA ASP A 35 9.09 6.39 -0.75
C ASP A 35 8.85 7.71 0.01
N PRO A 36 9.86 8.25 0.72
CA PRO A 36 9.69 9.47 1.51
C PRO A 36 9.26 10.68 0.67
N ASN A 37 9.57 10.69 -0.64
CA ASN A 37 9.11 11.74 -1.53
C ASN A 37 7.61 11.63 -1.82
N ILE A 38 7.11 10.40 -2.00
CA ILE A 38 5.68 10.13 -2.18
C ILE A 38 4.94 10.52 -0.90
N ASP A 39 5.43 10.11 0.27
CA ASP A 39 4.82 10.46 1.57
C ASP A 39 4.75 11.98 1.76
N ARG A 40 5.83 12.70 1.45
CA ARG A 40 5.86 14.16 1.52
C ARG A 40 4.83 14.80 0.58
N LEU A 41 4.69 14.30 -0.64
CA LEU A 41 3.70 14.80 -1.61
C LEU A 41 2.28 14.54 -1.13
N TRP A 42 1.99 13.36 -0.57
CA TRP A 42 0.69 13.03 0.02
C TRP A 42 0.36 13.92 1.22
N ALA A 43 1.32 14.15 2.12
CA ALA A 43 1.11 15.02 3.27
C ALA A 43 0.76 16.45 2.85
N LYS A 44 1.45 16.99 1.84
CA LYS A 44 1.15 18.30 1.25
C LYS A 44 -0.26 18.34 0.66
N GLU A 45 -0.59 17.40 -0.22
CA GLU A 45 -1.89 17.34 -0.88
C GLU A 45 -3.05 17.20 0.12
N ALA A 46 -2.89 16.32 1.12
CA ALA A 46 -3.90 16.13 2.16
C ALA A 46 -4.13 17.41 2.97
N GLY A 47 -3.05 18.12 3.32
CA GLY A 47 -3.13 19.43 3.99
C GLY A 47 -3.83 20.49 3.14
N GLU A 48 -3.49 20.58 1.86
CA GLU A 48 -4.08 21.52 0.91
C GLU A 48 -5.59 21.26 0.71
N ARG A 49 -5.99 20.00 0.53
CA ARG A 49 -7.40 19.60 0.42
C ARG A 49 -8.19 19.91 1.68
N LEU A 50 -7.63 19.62 2.86
CA LEU A 50 -8.28 19.92 4.12
C LEU A 50 -8.47 21.43 4.32
N ALA A 51 -7.46 22.22 3.96
CA ALA A 51 -7.54 23.68 4.02
C ALA A 51 -8.60 24.23 3.06
N ALA A 52 -8.64 23.75 1.81
CA ALA A 52 -9.66 24.13 0.82
C ALA A 52 -11.07 23.79 1.30
N TYR A 53 -11.28 22.58 1.83
CA TYR A 53 -12.57 22.19 2.41
C TYR A 53 -13.00 23.13 3.55
N ARG A 54 -12.09 23.43 4.48
CA ARG A 54 -12.37 24.34 5.61
C ARG A 54 -12.72 25.77 5.18
N ARG A 55 -12.22 26.24 4.05
CA ARG A 55 -12.57 27.55 3.48
C ARG A 55 -13.86 27.53 2.64
N GLY A 56 -14.42 26.35 2.37
CA GLY A 56 -15.59 26.18 1.49
C GLY A 56 -15.24 26.08 0.00
N ASP A 57 -13.95 26.02 -0.35
CA ASP A 57 -13.49 25.92 -1.74
C ASP A 57 -13.66 24.51 -2.32
N LEU A 58 -13.92 23.52 -1.47
CA LEU A 58 -14.09 22.11 -1.85
C LEU A 58 -15.44 21.58 -1.37
N ALA A 59 -16.24 21.02 -2.27
CA ALA A 59 -17.46 20.31 -1.91
C ALA A 59 -17.14 18.97 -1.23
N ALA A 60 -17.93 18.59 -0.24
CA ALA A 60 -17.86 17.28 0.41
C ALA A 60 -19.25 16.63 0.47
N ARG A 61 -19.28 15.32 0.67
CA ARG A 61 -20.50 14.55 0.95
C ARG A 61 -20.48 14.07 2.39
N ASP A 62 -21.66 14.02 3.01
CA ASP A 62 -21.77 13.45 4.34
C ASP A 62 -21.44 11.95 4.31
N LEU A 63 -20.77 11.46 5.34
CA LEU A 63 -20.40 10.05 5.44
C LEU A 63 -21.65 9.16 5.39
N SER A 64 -22.76 9.60 6.02
CA SER A 64 -24.02 8.86 6.05
C SER A 64 -24.59 8.61 4.65
N ASP A 65 -24.48 9.59 3.74
CA ASP A 65 -24.89 9.44 2.34
C ASP A 65 -24.04 8.40 1.61
N VAL A 66 -22.73 8.35 1.88
CA VAL A 66 -21.79 7.43 1.23
C VAL A 66 -22.03 5.98 1.67
N ILE A 67 -22.25 5.76 2.97
CA ILE A 67 -22.41 4.41 3.54
C ILE A 67 -23.83 3.86 3.41
N ALA A 68 -24.82 4.69 3.08
CA ALA A 68 -26.21 4.29 2.92
C ALA A 68 -26.38 3.07 2.00
N LYS A 69 -25.58 2.97 0.92
CA LYS A 69 -25.63 1.88 -0.05
C LYS A 69 -25.26 0.49 0.49
N TYR A 70 -24.63 0.42 1.67
CA TYR A 70 -24.16 -0.82 2.28
C TYR A 70 -25.03 -1.32 3.44
N ARG A 71 -26.07 -0.57 3.84
CA ARG A 71 -26.97 -0.93 4.97
C ARG A 71 -28.04 -1.96 4.59
N ARG A 72 -27.68 -3.00 3.81
CA ARG A 72 -28.58 -4.12 3.52
C ARG A 72 -28.58 -5.13 4.65
#